data_AF-M3BF30-F1
#
_entry.id   AF-M3BF30-F1
#
_cell.length_a   1.000
_cell.length_b   1.000
_cell.length_c   1.000
_cell.angle_alpha   90.00
_cell.angle_beta   90.00
_cell.angle_gamma   90.00
#
_symmetry.space_group_name_H-M   'P 1'
#
loop_
_entity.id
_entity.type
_entity.pdbx_description
1 polymer ?
#
loop_
_entity_poly.entity_id
_entity_poly.type
_entity_poly.pdbx_seq_one_letter_code
_entity_poly.pdbx_strand_id
1 'polypeptide(L)'
;MATTLATPEPASAAPTPPAPAECHTRVRNSHATADCYNGNATPDRVQLHLRCAHWWDPAMDTAPATVDPLRHVTLSQRCWLRIREAWVSHAPG
;
A
#
# COMPACT_ATOMS: atom_id res chain seq x y z
N MET A 1 29.76 48.00 22.78
CA MET A 1 30.00 46.68 22.17
C MET A 1 28.63 46.10 21.84
N ALA A 2 28.28 46.00 20.56
CA ALA A 2 26.97 45.50 20.13
C ALA A 2 27.10 44.02 19.76
N THR A 3 26.33 43.18 20.43
CA THR A 3 26.31 41.74 20.21
C THR A 3 25.36 41.44 19.05
N THR A 4 25.88 40.90 17.95
CA THR A 4 25.06 40.39 16.84
C THR A 4 24.47 39.04 17.26
N LEU A 5 23.14 38.92 17.25
CA LEU A 5 22.46 37.63 17.38
C LEU A 5 22.50 36.92 16.01
N ALA A 6 22.98 35.69 16.00
CA ALA A 6 22.96 34.84 14.81
C ALA A 6 21.53 34.32 14.56
N THR A 7 21.07 34.43 13.31
CA THR A 7 19.82 33.85 12.85
C THR A 7 19.98 32.33 12.77
N PRO A 8 19.04 31.52 13.32
CA PRO A 8 19.10 30.08 13.17
C PRO A 8 18.95 29.68 11.70
N GLU A 9 19.85 28.82 11.23
CA GLU A 9 19.81 28.22 9.90
C GLU A 9 18.59 27.29 9.80
N PRO A 10 17.78 27.34 8.72
CA PRO A 10 16.64 26.46 8.58
C PRO A 10 17.13 25.01 8.53
N ALA A 11 16.62 24.18 9.43
CA ALA A 11 16.89 22.76 9.42
C ALA A 11 16.49 22.19 8.05
N SER A 12 17.42 21.48 7.39
CA SER A 12 17.13 20.80 6.12
C SER A 12 15.96 19.84 6.31
N ALA A 13 14.85 20.08 5.60
CA ALA A 13 13.73 19.16 5.60
C ALA A 13 14.20 17.80 5.04
N ALA A 14 13.89 16.72 5.75
CA ALA A 14 14.13 15.38 5.23
C ALA A 14 13.31 15.18 3.95
N PRO A 15 13.84 14.48 2.93
CA PRO A 15 13.09 14.20 1.71
C PRO A 15 11.82 13.41 2.05
N THR A 16 10.70 13.83 1.46
CA THR A 16 9.43 13.11 1.58
C THR A 16 9.60 11.70 1.00
N PRO A 17 9.12 10.65 1.68
CA PRO A 17 9.16 9.31 1.12
C PRO A 17 8.39 9.27 -0.21
N PRO A 18 8.81 8.42 -1.17
CA PRO A 18 8.10 8.27 -2.43
C PRO A 18 6.65 7.86 -2.18
N ALA A 19 5.75 8.30 -3.05
CA ALA A 19 4.36 7.88 -3.00
C ALA A 19 4.28 6.35 -3.23
N PRO A 20 3.33 5.65 -2.59
CA PRO A 20 3.08 4.24 -2.88
C PRO A 20 2.51 4.04 -4.30
N ALA A 21 2.43 2.79 -4.75
CA ALA A 21 1.69 2.42 -5.94
C ALA A 21 0.20 2.76 -5.78
N GLU A 22 -0.45 3.13 -6.88
CA GLU A 22 -1.90 3.33 -6.89
C GLU A 22 -2.60 1.99 -7.07
N CYS A 23 -3.49 1.63 -6.13
CA CYS A 23 -4.22 0.36 -6.16
C CYS A 23 -5.72 0.57 -6.14
N HIS A 24 -6.42 -0.13 -7.03
CA HIS A 24 -7.88 -0.15 -7.08
C HIS A 24 -8.40 -1.55 -6.73
N THR A 25 -9.10 -1.65 -5.60
CA THR A 25 -9.66 -2.92 -5.11
C THR A 25 -11.12 -3.06 -5.51
N ARG A 26 -11.48 -4.22 -6.07
CA ARG A 26 -12.84 -4.58 -6.45
C ARG A 26 -13.26 -5.85 -5.72
N VAL A 27 -14.43 -5.80 -5.09
CA VAL A 27 -15.06 -6.98 -4.48
C VAL A 27 -16.25 -7.42 -5.33
N ARG A 28 -16.35 -8.72 -5.58
CA ARG A 28 -17.46 -9.39 -6.25
C ARG A 28 -17.79 -10.65 -5.47
N ASN A 29 -18.91 -10.64 -4.75
CA ASN A 29 -19.34 -11.72 -3.86
C ASN A 29 -18.25 -12.09 -2.83
N SER A 30 -17.72 -13.30 -2.91
CA SER A 30 -16.65 -13.80 -2.05
C SER A 30 -15.24 -13.57 -2.60
N HIS A 31 -15.09 -12.91 -3.76
CA HIS A 31 -13.81 -12.70 -4.44
C HIS A 31 -13.41 -11.22 -4.42
N ALA A 32 -12.12 -10.97 -4.25
CA ALA A 32 -11.53 -9.65 -4.39
C ALA A 32 -10.35 -9.68 -5.36
N THR A 33 -10.23 -8.60 -6.11
CA THR A 33 -9.10 -8.33 -7.00
C THR A 33 -8.59 -6.93 -6.69
N ALA A 34 -7.27 -6.76 -6.64
CA ALA A 34 -6.65 -5.45 -6.57
C ALA A 34 -5.70 -5.28 -7.77
N ASP A 35 -5.98 -4.27 -8.59
CA ASP A 35 -5.14 -3.87 -9.70
C ASP A 35 -4.27 -2.70 -9.22
N CYS A 36 -2.95 -2.88 -9.24
CA CYS A 36 -1.99 -1.91 -8.75
C CYS A 36 -1.05 -1.45 -9.87
N TYR A 37 -0.78 -0.15 -9.91
CA TYR A 37 0.18 0.48 -10.82
C TYR A 37 1.20 1.31 -10.06
N ASN A 38 2.48 1.10 -10.33
CA ASN A 38 3.54 1.92 -9.77
C ASN A 38 4.04 2.95 -10.79
N GLY A 39 3.61 4.20 -10.62
CA GLY A 39 4.10 5.35 -11.40
C GLY A 39 5.43 5.93 -10.90
N ASN A 40 6.01 5.40 -9.82
CA ASN A 40 7.20 5.93 -9.16
C ASN A 40 8.49 5.30 -9.70
N ALA A 41 9.62 5.94 -9.37
CA ALA A 41 10.96 5.45 -9.74
C ALA A 41 11.50 4.33 -8.83
N THR A 42 10.88 4.10 -7.68
CA THR A 42 11.24 3.05 -6.72
C THR A 42 10.17 1.95 -6.70
N PRO A 43 10.55 0.68 -6.51
CA PRO A 43 9.58 -0.40 -6.35
C PRO A 43 8.73 -0.21 -5.09
N ASP A 44 7.51 -0.74 -5.14
CA ASP A 44 6.59 -0.82 -4.00
C ASP A 44 6.18 -2.28 -3.80
N ARG A 45 6.04 -2.70 -2.54
CA ARG A 45 5.62 -4.05 -2.18
C ARG A 45 4.20 -4.01 -1.65
N VAL A 46 3.29 -4.63 -2.38
CA VAL A 46 1.85 -4.61 -2.12
C VAL A 46 1.35 -5.96 -1.62
N GLN A 47 0.38 -5.95 -0.72
CA GLN A 47 -0.33 -7.16 -0.28
C GLN A 47 -1.83 -6.89 -0.17
N LEU A 48 -2.64 -7.78 -0.74
CA LEU A 48 -4.10 -7.71 -0.62
C LEU A 48 -4.53 -8.51 0.60
N HIS A 49 -5.28 -7.86 1.48
CA HIS A 49 -5.82 -8.45 2.69
C HIS A 49 -7.34 -8.54 2.62
N LEU A 50 -7.90 -9.65 3.07
CA LEU A 50 -9.35 -9.83 3.19
C LEU A 50 -9.73 -10.17 4.62
N ARG A 51 -10.71 -9.43 5.15
CA ARG A 51 -11.44 -9.84 6.35
C ARG A 51 -12.73 -10.52 5.90
N CYS A 52 -12.89 -11.79 6.26
CA CYS A 52 -14.11 -12.54 5.95
C CYS A 52 -15.23 -12.22 6.94
N ALA A 53 -16.48 -12.41 6.51
CA ALA A 53 -17.66 -11.95 7.25
C ALA A 53 -18.03 -12.81 8.46
N HIS A 54 -17.63 -14.08 8.47
CA HIS A 54 -18.00 -15.04 9.51
C HIS A 54 -16.79 -15.44 10.34
N TRP A 55 -17.00 -15.64 11.64
CA TRP A 55 -15.93 -15.92 12.60
C TRP A 55 -15.15 -17.22 12.34
N TRP A 56 -15.77 -18.16 11.62
CA TRP A 56 -15.17 -19.44 11.23
C TRP A 56 -14.40 -19.37 9.90
N ASP A 57 -14.53 -18.26 9.15
CA ASP A 57 -13.80 -18.02 7.90
C ASP A 57 -12.63 -17.09 8.24
N PRO A 58 -11.38 -17.59 8.32
CA PRO A 58 -10.24 -16.79 8.70
C PRO A 58 -9.95 -15.68 7.68
N ALA A 59 -9.24 -14.64 8.09
CA ALA A 59 -8.77 -13.62 7.16
C ALA A 59 -7.85 -14.24 6.10
N MET A 60 -7.98 -13.77 4.86
CA MET A 60 -7.29 -14.35 3.70
C MET A 60 -6.45 -13.27 3.03
N ASP A 61 -5.13 -13.44 3.10
CA ASP A 61 -4.18 -12.52 2.51
C ASP A 61 -3.50 -13.16 1.31
N THR A 62 -3.15 -12.36 0.30
CA THR A 62 -2.23 -12.84 -0.75
C THR A 62 -0.82 -12.96 -0.18
N ALA A 63 0.07 -13.65 -0.89
CA ALA A 63 1.48 -13.35 -0.76
C ALA A 63 1.72 -11.88 -1.17
N PRO A 64 2.65 -11.16 -0.52
CA PRO A 64 3.05 -9.85 -1.00
C PRO A 64 3.72 -9.95 -2.38
N ALA A 65 3.50 -8.94 -3.22
CA ALA A 65 4.09 -8.85 -4.55
C ALA A 65 4.80 -7.50 -4.74
N THR A 66 5.89 -7.51 -5.49
CA THR A 66 6.60 -6.29 -5.87
C THR A 66 5.98 -5.70 -7.14
N VAL A 67 5.77 -4.39 -7.15
CA VAL A 67 5.39 -3.60 -8.31
C VAL A 67 6.57 -2.73 -8.70
N ASP A 68 7.32 -3.15 -9.71
CA ASP A 68 8.46 -2.40 -10.23
C ASP A 68 8.04 -1.06 -10.87
N PRO A 69 8.98 -0.12 -11.06
CA PRO A 69 8.72 1.16 -11.72
C PRO A 69 8.04 0.99 -13.09
N LEU A 70 6.96 1.74 -13.31
CA LEU A 70 6.15 1.71 -14.53
C LEU A 70 5.62 0.30 -14.87
N ARG A 71 5.31 -0.49 -13.85
CA ARG A 71 4.69 -1.83 -13.98
C ARG A 71 3.37 -1.93 -13.24
N HIS A 72 2.63 -2.97 -13.60
CA HIS A 72 1.35 -3.35 -13.01
C HIS A 72 1.44 -4.74 -12.39
N VAL A 73 0.66 -4.94 -11.32
CA VAL A 73 0.35 -6.28 -10.81
C VAL A 73 -1.15 -6.39 -10.54
N THR A 74 -1.67 -7.60 -10.64
CA THR A 74 -3.03 -7.93 -10.21
C THR A 74 -2.95 -8.97 -9.10
N LEU A 75 -3.49 -8.62 -7.94
CA LEU A 75 -3.63 -9.50 -6.79
C LEU A 75 -5.04 -10.06 -6.74
N SER A 76 -5.21 -11.32 -6.34
CA SER A 76 -6.54 -11.91 -6.18
C SER A 76 -6.57 -12.86 -4.99
N GLN A 77 -7.65 -12.75 -4.22
CA GLN A 77 -7.96 -13.68 -3.13
C GLN A 77 -9.46 -13.85 -2.97
N ARG A 78 -9.86 -14.80 -2.13
CA ARG A 78 -11.27 -15.03 -1.81
C ARG A 78 -11.46 -15.46 -0.38
N CYS A 79 -12.62 -15.10 0.18
CA CYS A 79 -13.19 -15.78 1.34
C CYS A 79 -13.97 -17.00 0.89
N TRP A 80 -14.30 -17.90 1.82
CA TRP A 80 -15.17 -19.02 1.47
C TRP A 80 -16.59 -18.53 1.15
N LEU A 81 -17.20 -17.75 2.05
CA LEU A 81 -18.60 -17.34 1.89
C LEU A 81 -18.78 -15.89 1.44
N ARG A 82 -18.23 -14.93 2.20
CA ARG A 82 -18.39 -13.49 1.91
C ARG A 82 -17.24 -12.69 2.50
N ILE A 83 -16.81 -11.68 1.74
CA ILE A 83 -15.85 -10.67 2.20
C ILE A 83 -16.59 -9.60 3.00
N ARG A 84 -16.03 -9.23 4.16
CA ARG A 84 -16.47 -8.09 4.96
C ARG A 84 -15.70 -6.83 4.59
N GLU A 85 -14.37 -6.93 4.51
CA GLU A 85 -13.49 -5.83 4.14
C GLU A 85 -12.34 -6.34 3.26
N ALA A 86 -11.88 -5.50 2.34
CA ALA A 86 -10.72 -5.75 1.50
C ALA A 86 -9.88 -4.48 1.42
N TRP A 87 -8.57 -4.60 1.63
CA TRP A 87 -7.65 -3.46 1.55
C TRP A 87 -6.27 -3.91 1.08
N VAL A 88 -5.47 -2.95 0.60
CA VAL A 88 -4.08 -3.17 0.21
C VAL A 88 -3.16 -2.50 1.22
N SER A 89 -2.10 -3.20 1.64
CA SER A 89 -0.98 -2.59 2.36
C SER A 89 0.20 -2.37 1.42
N HIS A 90 1.02 -1.38 1.76
CA HIS A 90 2.20 -0.97 1.00
C HIS A 90 3.43 -1.01 1.91
N ALA A 91 4.57 -1.34 1.34
CA ALA A 91 5.86 -1.34 1.99
C ALA A 91 6.95 -1.04 0.96
N PRO A 92 8.07 -0.42 1.36
CA PRO A 92 9.22 -0.25 0.47
C PRO A 92 9.62 -1.59 -0.19
N GLY A 93 9.89 -1.54 -1.50
CA GLY A 93 10.27 -2.70 -2.31
C GLY A 93 11.69 -3.19 -2.08
#